data_AF-A0A2K6VPX1-F1
#
_entry.id   AF-A0A2K6VPX1-F1
#
_cell.length_a   1.000
_cell.length_b   1.000
_cell.length_c   1.000
_cell.angle_alpha   90.00
_cell.angle_beta   90.00
_cell.angle_gamma   90.00
#
_symmetry.space_group_name_H-M   'P 1'
#
loop_
_entity.id
_entity.type
_entity.pdbx_description
1 polymer ?
#
loop_
_entity_poly.entity_id
_entity_poly.type
_entity_poly.pdbx_seq_one_letter_code
_entity_poly.pdbx_strand_id
1 'polypeptide(L)'
;MAFFRKHVVLDLLKLLRPNKRSSSSGNGEPAKWLDNATTYADVQTSFVDPCTSLPYSEKELNRFLENKAPKIVEKAGNKIDDRRRDALKLDFSQIPIEEQVVVLFPGQGAQYVGIGKKVMDCDRAIDIYKKASEILQYDLLKLCLEGPKSKLDQTIYCQPAMFVSSLAAWEKAKTEDETLNARTTDVAGFSVGEFAALVLSEVLSFEDALRLVKIRAEAMQECSLRQHSGMITIRVNAATRLEEALEDAKTYASEKEELPICEVANYLFCGVKVIGASESCIDFLNNNQEKYIFQVIKRLAVNSAFHTTLMKNAAHTLKNALKDVKINQQPRMNIYSNYTGKLHIYKERHIREAIVKQVYSPVKWEQIQQLLHAKHKDFKFPIFMEVGPGKQLGAMLLKISKKAYKNYVSYPV
;
A
#
# COMPACT_ATOMS: atom_id res chain seq x y z
N MET A 1 21.42 18.08 -0.96
CA MET A 1 22.49 17.54 -0.07
C MET A 1 21.98 16.71 1.10
N ALA A 2 20.88 17.10 1.79
CA ALA A 2 20.36 16.33 2.94
C ALA A 2 19.98 14.88 2.60
N PHE A 3 19.39 14.63 1.43
CA PHE A 3 19.06 13.29 0.94
C PHE A 3 20.31 12.43 0.68
N PHE A 4 21.36 13.03 0.09
CA PHE A 4 22.65 12.39 -0.17
C PHE A 4 23.36 11.97 1.12
N ARG A 5 23.36 12.84 2.15
CA ARG A 5 23.93 12.55 3.47
C ARG A 5 23.25 11.38 4.17
N LYS A 6 21.93 11.21 4.02
CA LYS A 6 21.17 10.09 4.63
C LYS A 6 21.37 8.74 3.92
N HIS A 7 21.60 8.71 2.61
CA HIS A 7 21.95 7.47 1.90
C HIS A 7 23.32 6.92 2.30
N VAL A 8 24.30 7.80 2.56
CA VAL A 8 25.61 7.40 3.07
C VAL A 8 25.51 6.75 4.46
N VAL A 9 24.59 7.22 5.31
CA VAL A 9 24.30 6.60 6.62
C VAL A 9 23.71 5.19 6.48
N LEU A 10 22.91 4.92 5.44
CA LEU A 10 22.35 3.59 5.15
C LEU A 10 23.43 2.57 4.74
N ASP A 11 24.38 2.97 3.90
CA ASP A 11 25.51 2.12 3.51
C ASP A 11 26.45 1.89 4.71
N LEU A 12 26.59 2.89 5.58
CA LEU A 12 27.28 2.76 6.87
C LEU A 12 26.58 1.79 7.83
N LEU A 13 25.25 1.88 8.01
CA LEU A 13 24.50 0.96 8.88
C LEU A 13 24.49 -0.48 8.35
N LYS A 14 24.53 -0.67 7.03
CA LYS A 14 24.70 -1.99 6.42
C LYS A 14 26.10 -2.56 6.62
N LEU A 15 27.13 -1.72 6.58
CA LEU A 15 28.52 -2.10 6.90
C LEU A 15 28.71 -2.41 8.38
N LEU A 16 27.85 -1.88 9.25
CA LEU A 16 27.91 -2.07 10.71
C LEU A 16 26.99 -3.19 11.23
N ARG A 17 26.21 -3.87 10.38
CA ARG A 17 25.59 -5.14 10.78
C ARG A 17 26.71 -6.16 10.99
N PRO A 18 26.84 -6.76 12.19
CA PRO A 18 27.82 -7.81 12.38
C PRO A 18 27.41 -8.97 11.47
N ASN A 19 28.21 -9.23 10.44
CA ASN A 19 28.16 -10.49 9.73
C ASN A 19 28.42 -11.59 10.77
N LYS A 20 27.38 -12.29 11.20
CA LYS A 20 27.50 -13.61 11.83
C LYS A 20 28.03 -14.56 10.76
N ARG A 21 29.33 -14.45 10.43
CA ARG A 21 30.21 -15.38 9.69
C ARG A 21 31.46 -14.62 9.21
N SER A 22 32.34 -14.24 10.12
CA SER A 22 33.79 -14.19 9.86
C SER A 22 34.55 -13.90 11.15
N SER A 23 35.16 -14.93 11.72
CA SER A 23 36.18 -14.82 12.75
C SER A 23 37.53 -14.51 12.09
N SER A 24 37.94 -13.24 12.04
CA SER A 24 39.36 -12.84 12.02
C SER A 24 39.51 -11.31 12.00
N SER A 25 40.15 -10.78 13.04
CA SER A 25 40.99 -9.57 13.08
C SER A 25 40.56 -8.33 12.29
N GLY A 26 40.00 -7.35 13.02
CA GLY A 26 39.85 -5.97 12.57
C GLY A 26 39.05 -5.16 13.58
N ASN A 27 39.74 -4.50 14.51
CA ASN A 27 39.16 -3.63 15.54
C ASN A 27 38.20 -2.59 14.92
N GLY A 28 36.93 -2.76 15.25
CA GLY A 28 35.91 -1.73 15.15
C GLY A 28 34.80 -2.12 16.09
N GLU A 29 34.93 -1.77 17.38
CA GLU A 29 33.80 -1.83 18.30
C GLU A 29 32.61 -1.11 17.62
N PRO A 30 31.40 -1.71 17.60
CA PRO A 30 30.22 -0.95 17.23
C PRO A 30 30.19 0.27 18.13
N ALA A 31 30.07 1.44 17.52
CA ALA A 31 30.20 2.66 18.27
C ALA A 31 29.10 2.71 19.35
N LYS A 32 29.50 2.87 20.62
CA LYS A 32 28.63 2.86 21.82
C LYS A 32 27.36 3.73 21.72
N TRP A 33 27.27 4.63 20.74
CA TRP A 33 26.09 5.45 20.47
C TRP A 33 24.94 4.68 19.78
N LEU A 34 25.18 3.52 19.17
CA LEU A 34 24.14 2.65 18.61
C LEU A 34 23.46 1.76 19.66
N ASP A 35 24.07 1.59 20.84
CA ASP A 35 23.54 0.74 21.92
C ASP A 35 22.36 1.39 22.66
N ASN A 36 22.16 2.70 22.49
CA ASN A 36 20.96 3.39 22.97
C ASN A 36 19.85 3.25 21.91
N ALA A 37 19.18 2.08 21.95
CA ALA A 37 18.04 1.64 21.16
C ALA A 37 17.32 2.75 20.34
N THR A 38 17.81 3.00 19.14
CA THR A 38 17.07 3.75 18.12
C THR A 38 16.00 2.80 17.58
N THR A 39 14.72 3.06 17.86
CA THR A 39 13.67 2.16 17.40
C THR A 39 13.59 2.19 15.87
N TYR A 40 13.07 1.14 15.25
CA TYR A 40 12.80 1.15 13.80
C TYR A 40 11.95 2.36 13.40
N ALA A 41 11.05 2.82 14.29
CA ALA A 41 10.29 4.04 14.11
C ALA A 41 11.17 5.29 14.10
N ASP A 42 12.20 5.41 14.93
CA ASP A 42 13.10 6.59 14.94
C ASP A 42 13.99 6.64 13.70
N VAL A 43 14.55 5.48 13.33
CA VAL A 43 15.36 5.31 12.11
C VAL A 43 14.49 5.59 10.89
N GLN A 44 13.31 4.99 10.80
CA GLN A 44 12.39 5.19 9.70
C GLN A 44 11.83 6.61 9.67
N THR A 45 11.45 7.22 10.80
CA THR A 45 10.97 8.62 10.84
C THR A 45 12.04 9.57 10.34
N SER A 46 13.32 9.29 10.65
CA SER A 46 14.46 10.03 10.07
C SER A 46 14.58 9.84 8.54
N PHE A 47 14.14 8.71 7.99
CA PHE A 47 14.14 8.41 6.56
C PHE A 47 12.91 8.95 5.82
N VAL A 48 11.72 8.80 6.39
CA VAL A 48 10.47 9.21 5.75
C VAL A 48 10.25 10.70 5.93
N ASP A 49 10.40 11.24 7.14
CA ASP A 49 10.23 12.66 7.44
C ASP A 49 11.60 13.36 7.44
N PRO A 50 12.04 14.02 6.34
CA PRO A 50 13.32 14.73 6.32
C PRO A 50 13.35 15.92 7.29
N CYS A 51 12.20 16.20 7.88
CA CYS A 51 11.90 17.26 8.79
C CYS A 51 12.00 16.84 10.28
N THR A 52 12.38 15.59 10.55
CA THR A 52 12.75 15.15 11.89
C THR A 52 14.22 15.48 12.11
N SER A 53 14.50 16.24 13.18
CA SER A 53 15.87 16.53 13.61
C SER A 53 16.62 15.20 13.74
N LEU A 54 17.78 15.11 13.10
CA LEU A 54 18.62 13.93 13.22
C LEU A 54 18.87 13.68 14.72
N PRO A 55 18.80 12.43 15.20
CA PRO A 55 19.04 12.13 16.61
C PRO A 55 20.49 12.43 17.05
N TYR A 56 21.33 12.91 16.14
CA TYR A 56 22.74 13.22 16.32
C TYR A 56 23.05 14.62 15.77
N SER A 57 24.08 15.27 16.33
CA SER A 57 24.50 16.59 15.88
C SER A 57 25.08 16.53 14.45
N GLU A 58 24.78 17.52 13.61
CA GLU A 58 25.34 17.56 12.24
C GLU A 58 26.87 17.57 12.24
N LYS A 59 27.48 18.17 13.28
CA LYS A 59 28.94 18.26 13.45
C LYS A 59 29.58 16.89 13.66
N GLU A 60 28.97 16.02 14.46
CA GLU A 60 29.46 14.66 14.69
C GLU A 60 29.30 13.77 13.47
N LEU A 61 28.17 13.90 12.75
CA LEU A 61 27.96 13.17 11.50
C LEU A 61 29.00 13.55 10.45
N ASN A 62 29.23 14.85 10.25
CA ASN A 62 30.21 15.32 9.26
C ASN A 62 31.63 14.88 9.62
N ARG A 63 32.03 14.98 10.89
CA ARG A 63 33.33 14.47 11.37
C ARG A 63 33.50 12.96 11.12
N PHE A 64 32.43 12.18 11.31
CA PHE A 64 32.46 10.74 11.05
C PHE A 64 32.58 10.41 9.55
N LEU A 65 31.89 11.17 8.69
CA LEU A 65 31.95 11.03 7.23
C LEU A 65 33.34 11.42 6.69
N GLU A 66 33.91 12.53 7.18
CA GLU A 66 35.25 13.01 6.84
C GLU A 66 36.32 11.98 7.24
N ASN A 67 36.18 11.36 8.42
CA ASN A 67 37.16 10.38 8.92
C ASN A 67 37.09 9.00 8.23
N LYS A 68 36.00 8.66 7.52
CA LYS A 68 35.79 7.31 6.95
C LYS A 68 35.57 7.23 5.44
N ALA A 69 35.58 8.33 4.67
CA ALA A 69 35.16 8.24 3.28
C ALA A 69 35.94 9.08 2.25
N PRO A 70 37.07 8.55 1.73
CA PRO A 70 37.34 8.62 0.31
C PRO A 70 36.52 7.56 -0.47
N LYS A 71 36.30 6.36 0.09
CA LYS A 71 35.71 5.21 -0.64
C LYS A 71 34.18 5.14 -0.68
N ILE A 72 33.46 5.81 0.23
CA ILE A 72 31.99 5.73 0.31
C ILE A 72 31.32 6.80 -0.58
N VAL A 73 31.93 7.99 -0.69
CA VAL A 73 31.42 9.10 -1.51
C VAL A 73 31.52 8.78 -3.01
N GLU A 74 32.59 8.09 -3.43
CA GLU A 74 32.81 7.70 -4.84
C GLU A 74 31.78 6.67 -5.35
N LYS A 75 31.37 5.71 -4.52
CA LYS A 75 30.30 4.74 -4.85
C LYS A 75 28.90 5.35 -4.84
N ALA A 76 28.66 6.37 -4.03
CA ALA A 76 27.38 7.08 -3.99
C ALA A 76 27.21 8.07 -5.15
N GLY A 77 28.32 8.72 -5.59
CA GLY A 77 28.34 9.61 -6.75
C GLY A 77 27.97 8.91 -8.07
N ASN A 78 28.33 7.63 -8.22
CA ASN A 78 28.04 6.84 -9.42
C ASN A 78 26.61 6.24 -9.47
N LYS A 79 25.76 6.46 -8.47
CA LYS A 79 24.32 6.14 -8.53
C LYS A 79 23.44 7.30 -9.01
N ILE A 80 24.06 8.42 -9.41
CA ILE A 80 23.38 9.59 -9.97
C ILE A 80 22.98 9.38 -11.46
N ASP A 81 23.17 8.17 -11.98
CA ASP A 81 22.60 7.75 -13.28
C ASP A 81 21.16 7.20 -13.16
N ASP A 82 20.45 7.48 -12.05
CA ASP A 82 19.01 7.20 -11.92
C ASP A 82 18.12 8.22 -12.66
N ARG A 83 18.73 9.20 -13.38
CA ARG A 83 17.99 10.11 -14.29
C ARG A 83 17.19 9.36 -15.36
N ARG A 84 17.56 8.12 -15.69
CA ARG A 84 16.76 7.26 -16.59
C ARG A 84 15.46 6.75 -15.97
N ARG A 85 15.29 6.76 -14.65
CA ARG A 85 14.05 6.31 -13.98
C ARG A 85 13.01 7.43 -13.82
N ASP A 86 13.42 8.69 -13.79
CA ASP A 86 12.50 9.84 -13.73
C ASP A 86 11.68 10.02 -15.01
N ALA A 87 12.11 9.43 -16.14
CA ALA A 87 11.39 9.51 -17.42
C ALA A 87 9.99 8.88 -17.42
N LEU A 88 9.58 8.20 -16.34
CA LEU A 88 8.27 7.56 -16.20
C LEU A 88 7.27 8.37 -15.36
N LYS A 89 7.71 9.44 -14.70
CA LYS A 89 6.85 10.24 -13.83
C LYS A 89 6.30 11.43 -14.60
N LEU A 90 4.99 11.62 -14.56
CA LEU A 90 4.36 12.82 -15.09
C LEU A 90 4.76 14.03 -14.25
N ASP A 91 5.15 15.11 -14.91
CA ASP A 91 5.53 16.35 -14.24
C ASP A 91 4.30 17.23 -13.99
N PHE A 92 4.19 17.70 -12.75
CA PHE A 92 3.17 18.64 -12.29
C PHE A 92 3.81 19.83 -11.57
N SER A 93 5.07 20.14 -11.89
CA SER A 93 5.84 21.23 -11.28
C SER A 93 5.19 22.60 -11.45
N GLN A 94 4.35 22.78 -12.46
CA GLN A 94 3.54 23.97 -12.71
C GLN A 94 2.43 24.22 -11.68
N ILE A 95 2.03 23.18 -10.93
CA ILE A 95 1.02 23.29 -9.86
C ILE A 95 1.76 23.41 -8.53
N PRO A 96 1.54 24.48 -7.73
CA PRO A 96 2.11 24.60 -6.38
C PRO A 96 1.84 23.34 -5.55
N ILE A 97 2.81 22.87 -4.76
CA ILE A 97 2.71 21.56 -4.09
C ILE A 97 1.50 21.49 -3.15
N GLU A 98 1.14 22.60 -2.52
CA GLU A 98 -0.01 22.77 -1.63
C GLU A 98 -1.37 22.74 -2.35
N GLU A 99 -1.39 23.00 -3.66
CA GLU A 99 -2.60 22.94 -4.48
C GLU A 99 -2.78 21.59 -5.16
N GLN A 100 -1.70 20.81 -5.28
CA GLN A 100 -1.74 19.46 -5.83
C GLN A 100 -2.60 18.54 -4.97
N VAL A 101 -3.38 17.70 -5.62
CA VAL A 101 -4.23 16.70 -4.96
C VAL A 101 -3.71 15.29 -5.25
N VAL A 102 -3.60 14.49 -4.19
CA VAL A 102 -3.35 13.05 -4.22
C VAL A 102 -4.66 12.37 -3.86
N VAL A 103 -5.26 11.63 -4.81
CA VAL A 103 -6.48 10.87 -4.54
C VAL A 103 -6.14 9.46 -4.06
N LEU A 104 -6.72 9.08 -2.93
CA LEU A 104 -6.55 7.79 -2.27
C LEU A 104 -7.87 7.01 -2.30
N PHE A 105 -7.85 5.82 -2.91
CA PHE A 105 -9.03 4.97 -3.00
C PHE A 105 -8.98 3.82 -1.98
N PRO A 106 -9.96 3.72 -1.05
CA PRO A 106 -10.02 2.64 -0.08
C PRO A 106 -10.26 1.28 -0.74
N GLY A 107 -9.91 0.22 0.01
CA GLY A 107 -10.10 -1.16 -0.42
C GLY A 107 -11.15 -1.91 0.41
N GLN A 108 -11.21 -3.22 0.22
CA GLN A 108 -12.03 -4.12 1.02
C GLN A 108 -11.73 -3.96 2.53
N GLY A 109 -12.78 -3.94 3.34
CA GLY A 109 -12.74 -3.72 4.79
C GLY A 109 -13.29 -2.37 5.22
N ALA A 110 -13.42 -1.41 4.30
CA ALA A 110 -14.01 -0.10 4.58
C ALA A 110 -15.53 -0.05 4.29
N GLN A 111 -16.14 -1.15 3.85
CA GLN A 111 -17.56 -1.21 3.55
C GLN A 111 -18.45 -1.17 4.80
N TYR A 112 -19.58 -0.46 4.73
CA TYR A 112 -20.65 -0.41 5.73
C TYR A 112 -22.00 -0.24 5.03
N VAL A 113 -23.08 -0.70 5.67
CA VAL A 113 -24.44 -0.46 5.15
C VAL A 113 -24.77 1.03 5.30
N GLY A 114 -25.21 1.65 4.21
CA GLY A 114 -25.41 3.09 4.08
C GLY A 114 -24.35 3.80 3.25
N ILE A 115 -23.40 3.06 2.67
CA ILE A 115 -22.54 3.59 1.61
C ILE A 115 -23.43 4.02 0.44
N GLY A 116 -23.19 5.22 -0.09
CA GLY A 116 -23.97 5.81 -1.18
C GLY A 116 -24.93 6.89 -0.71
N LYS A 117 -25.26 6.96 0.59
CA LYS A 117 -26.22 7.94 1.12
C LYS A 117 -25.78 9.38 0.87
N LYS A 118 -24.49 9.67 0.87
CA LYS A 118 -23.96 11.04 0.77
C LYS A 118 -23.84 11.53 -0.65
N VAL A 119 -24.04 10.66 -1.64
CA VAL A 119 -23.97 11.02 -3.06
C VAL A 119 -25.34 10.96 -3.75
N MET A 120 -26.42 10.74 -2.99
CA MET A 120 -27.78 10.58 -3.54
C MET A 120 -28.34 11.83 -4.21
N ASP A 121 -27.79 12.99 -3.90
CA ASP A 121 -28.10 14.31 -4.45
C ASP A 121 -27.26 14.66 -5.69
N CYS A 122 -26.40 13.74 -6.16
CA CYS A 122 -25.54 13.94 -7.32
C CYS A 122 -25.91 12.97 -8.44
N ASP A 123 -26.55 13.46 -9.50
CA ASP A 123 -27.01 12.64 -10.64
C ASP A 123 -25.86 11.84 -11.28
N ARG A 124 -24.69 12.46 -11.44
CA ARG A 124 -23.50 11.78 -11.98
C ARG A 124 -23.07 10.60 -11.11
N ALA A 125 -23.14 10.75 -9.79
CA ALA A 125 -22.80 9.67 -8.86
C ALA A 125 -23.85 8.54 -8.92
N ILE A 126 -25.13 8.89 -9.05
CA ILE A 126 -26.22 7.91 -9.24
C ILE A 126 -26.07 7.16 -10.57
N ASP A 127 -25.68 7.83 -11.64
CA ASP A 127 -25.51 7.21 -12.96
C ASP A 127 -24.36 6.20 -12.96
N ILE A 128 -23.29 6.44 -12.20
CA ILE A 128 -22.22 5.46 -11.97
C ILE A 128 -22.78 4.18 -11.32
N TYR A 129 -23.69 4.30 -10.35
CA TYR A 129 -24.35 3.13 -9.76
C TYR A 129 -25.30 2.42 -10.73
N LYS A 130 -26.11 3.15 -11.51
CA LYS A 130 -27.02 2.55 -12.49
C LYS A 130 -26.25 1.74 -13.52
N LYS A 131 -25.19 2.34 -14.09
CA LYS A 131 -24.30 1.67 -15.04
C LYS A 131 -23.61 0.45 -14.42
N ALA A 132 -23.23 0.54 -13.15
CA ALA A 132 -22.70 -0.61 -12.44
C ALA A 132 -23.73 -1.73 -12.30
N SER A 133 -24.96 -1.41 -11.90
CA SER A 133 -26.04 -2.37 -11.73
C SER A 133 -26.38 -3.09 -13.04
N GLU A 134 -26.35 -2.39 -14.18
CA GLU A 134 -26.52 -3.00 -15.51
C GLU A 134 -25.41 -4.02 -15.82
N ILE A 135 -24.14 -3.69 -15.52
CA ILE A 135 -23.01 -4.61 -15.77
C ILE A 135 -23.03 -5.80 -14.80
N LEU A 136 -23.40 -5.55 -13.55
CA LEU A 136 -23.37 -6.55 -12.48
C LEU A 136 -24.62 -7.45 -12.47
N GLN A 137 -25.72 -6.99 -13.09
CA GLN A 137 -27.03 -7.68 -13.14
C GLN A 137 -27.72 -7.79 -11.77
N TYR A 138 -27.46 -6.82 -10.88
CA TYR A 138 -28.19 -6.64 -9.63
C TYR A 138 -28.08 -5.18 -9.18
N ASP A 139 -29.00 -4.73 -8.32
CA ASP A 139 -28.99 -3.38 -7.79
C ASP A 139 -27.90 -3.19 -6.73
N LEU A 140 -26.75 -2.65 -7.17
CA LEU A 140 -25.62 -2.40 -6.29
C LEU A 140 -25.89 -1.25 -5.31
N LEU A 141 -26.59 -0.20 -5.75
CA LEU A 141 -26.88 0.96 -4.90
C LEU A 141 -27.77 0.54 -3.74
N LYS A 142 -28.84 -0.20 -4.01
CA LYS A 142 -29.71 -0.74 -2.98
C LYS A 142 -28.93 -1.61 -1.98
N LEU A 143 -28.05 -2.49 -2.47
CA LEU A 143 -27.22 -3.30 -1.60
C LEU A 143 -26.30 -2.45 -0.71
N CYS A 144 -25.69 -1.38 -1.24
CA CYS A 144 -24.84 -0.48 -0.47
C CYS A 144 -25.63 0.32 0.57
N LEU A 145 -26.83 0.79 0.23
CA LEU A 145 -27.68 1.61 1.09
C LEU A 145 -28.36 0.81 2.21
N GLU A 146 -28.88 -0.37 1.88
CA GLU A 146 -29.82 -1.14 2.72
C GLU A 146 -29.23 -2.46 3.25
N GLY A 147 -28.20 -3.01 2.57
CA GLY A 147 -27.61 -4.29 2.94
C GLY A 147 -28.42 -5.50 2.44
N PRO A 148 -28.40 -6.65 3.15
CA PRO A 148 -27.87 -6.85 4.51
C PRO A 148 -26.33 -6.80 4.56
N LYS A 149 -25.80 -6.43 5.73
CA LYS A 149 -24.33 -6.36 5.96
C LYS A 149 -23.62 -7.67 5.63
N SER A 150 -24.21 -8.80 6.00
CA SER A 150 -23.66 -10.14 5.73
C SER A 150 -23.50 -10.44 4.24
N LYS A 151 -24.36 -9.88 3.38
CA LYS A 151 -24.22 -9.97 1.92
C LYS A 151 -23.18 -8.98 1.43
N LEU A 152 -23.26 -7.71 1.86
CA LEU A 152 -22.31 -6.67 1.47
C LEU A 152 -20.86 -7.02 1.83
N ASP A 153 -20.63 -7.76 2.91
CA ASP A 153 -19.29 -8.19 3.34
C ASP A 153 -18.69 -9.33 2.50
N GLN A 154 -19.49 -10.06 1.71
CA GLN A 154 -18.95 -11.13 0.86
C GLN A 154 -18.09 -10.52 -0.23
N THR A 155 -16.99 -11.19 -0.57
CA THR A 155 -15.95 -10.63 -1.45
C THR A 155 -16.51 -10.25 -2.82
N ILE A 156 -17.45 -11.05 -3.34
CA ILE A 156 -18.15 -10.83 -4.61
C ILE A 156 -18.96 -9.53 -4.67
N TYR A 157 -19.45 -9.02 -3.53
CA TYR A 157 -20.23 -7.79 -3.47
C TYR A 157 -19.42 -6.61 -2.95
N CYS A 158 -18.54 -6.83 -1.96
CA CYS A 158 -17.78 -5.75 -1.34
C CYS A 158 -16.79 -5.12 -2.32
N GLN A 159 -16.16 -5.90 -3.20
CA GLN A 159 -15.18 -5.37 -4.15
C GLN A 159 -15.83 -4.44 -5.19
N PRO A 160 -16.92 -4.85 -5.90
CA PRO A 160 -17.68 -3.93 -6.73
C PRO A 160 -18.22 -2.73 -5.95
N ALA A 161 -18.76 -2.93 -4.75
CA ALA A 161 -19.26 -1.84 -3.91
C ALA A 161 -18.17 -0.80 -3.64
N MET A 162 -17.01 -1.22 -3.14
CA MET A 162 -15.89 -0.31 -2.86
C MET A 162 -15.45 0.45 -4.11
N PHE A 163 -15.31 -0.24 -5.25
CA PHE A 163 -14.89 0.38 -6.51
C PHE A 163 -15.90 1.42 -7.02
N VAL A 164 -17.18 1.06 -7.11
CA VAL A 164 -18.24 1.94 -7.64
C VAL A 164 -18.49 3.11 -6.70
N SER A 165 -18.59 2.85 -5.39
CA SER A 165 -18.82 3.90 -4.40
C SER A 165 -17.67 4.90 -4.32
N SER A 166 -16.43 4.46 -4.51
CA SER A 166 -15.28 5.36 -4.63
C SER A 166 -15.38 6.29 -5.86
N LEU A 167 -15.76 5.75 -7.02
CA LEU A 167 -15.93 6.58 -8.22
C LEU A 167 -17.17 7.49 -8.12
N ALA A 168 -18.23 7.06 -7.45
CA ALA A 168 -19.40 7.89 -7.17
C ALA A 168 -19.06 9.07 -6.23
N ALA A 169 -18.26 8.84 -5.17
CA ALA A 169 -17.73 9.92 -4.34
C ALA A 169 -16.86 10.89 -5.15
N TRP A 170 -16.08 10.38 -6.10
CA TRP A 170 -15.28 11.22 -6.98
C TRP A 170 -16.14 12.12 -7.88
N GLU A 171 -17.21 11.58 -8.49
CA GLU A 171 -18.14 12.38 -9.28
C GLU A 171 -18.81 13.49 -8.46
N LYS A 172 -19.18 13.19 -7.21
CA LYS A 172 -19.69 14.21 -6.30
C LYS A 172 -18.64 15.28 -5.99
N ALA A 173 -17.41 14.87 -5.63
CA ALA A 173 -16.33 15.80 -5.31
C ALA A 173 -16.02 16.75 -6.48
N LYS A 174 -16.02 16.24 -7.73
CA LYS A 174 -15.86 17.07 -8.93
C LYS A 174 -17.02 18.03 -9.20
N THR A 175 -18.22 17.68 -8.77
CA THR A 175 -19.40 18.54 -8.91
C THR A 175 -19.33 19.72 -7.93
N GLU A 176 -18.71 19.51 -6.77
CA GLU A 176 -18.49 20.56 -5.76
C GLU A 176 -17.25 21.42 -6.06
N ASP A 177 -16.22 20.86 -6.71
CA ASP A 177 -15.02 21.56 -7.15
C ASP A 177 -14.61 21.13 -8.57
N GLU A 178 -14.96 21.95 -9.55
CA GLU A 178 -14.66 21.69 -10.97
C GLU A 178 -13.15 21.72 -11.28
N THR A 179 -12.35 22.40 -10.45
CA THR A 179 -10.89 22.48 -10.62
C THR A 179 -10.18 21.22 -10.13
N LEU A 180 -10.87 20.39 -9.33
CA LEU A 180 -10.31 19.23 -8.66
C LEU A 180 -9.62 18.29 -9.63
N ASN A 181 -10.24 18.05 -10.80
CA ASN A 181 -9.62 17.24 -11.83
C ASN A 181 -8.28 17.84 -12.23
N ALA A 182 -8.22 19.11 -12.68
CA ALA A 182 -6.97 19.76 -13.10
C ALA A 182 -5.86 19.72 -12.03
N ARG A 183 -6.21 19.84 -10.76
CA ARG A 183 -5.26 19.86 -9.63
C ARG A 183 -4.77 18.49 -9.17
N THR A 184 -5.42 17.41 -9.61
CA THR A 184 -5.06 16.07 -9.13
C THR A 184 -3.88 15.49 -9.91
N THR A 185 -2.77 15.24 -9.21
CA THR A 185 -1.47 14.88 -9.80
C THR A 185 -1.07 13.44 -9.56
N ASP A 186 -1.62 12.80 -8.52
CA ASP A 186 -1.37 11.41 -8.19
C ASP A 186 -2.65 10.69 -7.77
N VAL A 187 -2.68 9.39 -8.05
CA VAL A 187 -3.72 8.46 -7.61
C VAL A 187 -3.09 7.19 -7.04
N ALA A 188 -3.60 6.74 -5.91
CA ALA A 188 -3.22 5.47 -5.32
C ALA A 188 -4.45 4.79 -4.74
N GLY A 189 -4.56 3.48 -4.89
CA GLY A 189 -5.69 2.73 -4.36
C GLY A 189 -5.24 1.51 -3.59
N PHE A 190 -5.87 1.23 -2.45
CA PHE A 190 -5.52 0.08 -1.63
C PHE A 190 -6.22 -1.18 -2.15
N SER A 191 -5.44 -2.16 -2.62
CA SER A 191 -5.99 -3.42 -3.16
C SER A 191 -7.00 -3.17 -4.29
N VAL A 192 -8.28 -3.50 -4.11
CA VAL A 192 -9.34 -3.24 -5.11
C VAL A 192 -9.45 -1.76 -5.49
N GLY A 193 -9.10 -0.83 -4.58
CA GLY A 193 -9.07 0.60 -4.88
C GLY A 193 -8.11 0.98 -6.02
N GLU A 194 -7.11 0.13 -6.33
CA GLU A 194 -6.21 0.36 -7.47
C GLU A 194 -6.96 0.38 -8.80
N PHE A 195 -8.08 -0.34 -8.93
CA PHE A 195 -8.92 -0.27 -10.13
C PHE A 195 -9.59 1.10 -10.26
N ALA A 196 -10.04 1.71 -9.16
CA ALA A 196 -10.58 3.06 -9.19
C ALA A 196 -9.47 4.09 -9.55
N ALA A 197 -8.25 3.89 -9.06
CA ALA A 197 -7.09 4.68 -9.47
C ALA A 197 -6.78 4.55 -10.97
N LEU A 198 -6.84 3.34 -11.52
CA LEU A 198 -6.62 3.07 -12.95
C LEU A 198 -7.72 3.67 -13.83
N VAL A 199 -8.97 3.72 -13.36
CA VAL A 199 -10.07 4.39 -14.07
C VAL A 199 -9.92 5.91 -14.01
N LEU A 200 -9.66 6.47 -12.83
CA LEU A 200 -9.51 7.92 -12.67
C LEU A 200 -8.35 8.47 -13.50
N SER A 201 -7.27 7.70 -13.64
CA SER A 201 -6.11 8.05 -14.48
C SER A 201 -6.29 7.74 -15.97
N GLU A 202 -7.48 7.28 -16.39
CA GLU A 202 -7.84 6.96 -17.77
C GLU A 202 -7.06 5.78 -18.38
N VAL A 203 -6.45 4.92 -17.56
CA VAL A 203 -5.76 3.70 -18.01
C VAL A 203 -6.74 2.59 -18.39
N LEU A 204 -7.83 2.47 -17.64
CA LEU A 204 -8.93 1.54 -17.89
C LEU A 204 -10.24 2.32 -18.06
N SER A 205 -11.13 1.81 -18.91
CA SER A 205 -12.52 2.27 -18.93
C SER A 205 -13.24 1.83 -17.65
N PHE A 206 -14.30 2.54 -17.26
CA PHE A 206 -15.13 2.15 -16.12
C PHE A 206 -15.69 0.74 -16.30
N GLU A 207 -16.20 0.43 -17.50
CA GLU A 207 -16.86 -0.82 -17.83
C GLU A 207 -15.88 -2.00 -17.76
N ASP A 208 -14.69 -1.85 -18.33
CA ASP A 208 -13.68 -2.91 -18.29
C ASP A 208 -13.15 -3.10 -16.87
N ALA A 209 -12.88 -2.01 -16.15
CA ALA A 209 -12.46 -2.09 -14.77
C ALA A 209 -13.52 -2.77 -13.89
N LEU A 210 -14.80 -2.46 -14.06
CA LEU A 210 -15.86 -3.10 -13.28
C LEU A 210 -16.00 -4.59 -13.60
N ARG A 211 -15.91 -4.97 -14.89
CA ARG A 211 -15.90 -6.39 -15.28
C ARG A 211 -14.71 -7.14 -14.67
N LEU A 212 -13.53 -6.53 -14.69
CA LEU A 212 -12.34 -7.10 -14.06
C LEU A 212 -12.48 -7.20 -12.55
N VAL A 213 -13.06 -6.19 -11.88
CA VAL A 213 -13.33 -6.21 -10.44
C VAL A 213 -14.31 -7.32 -10.09
N LYS A 214 -15.39 -7.50 -10.87
CA LYS A 214 -16.33 -8.62 -10.72
C LYS A 214 -15.62 -9.96 -10.81
N ILE A 215 -14.86 -10.19 -11.89
CA ILE A 215 -14.12 -11.45 -12.13
C ILE A 215 -13.08 -11.69 -11.02
N ARG A 216 -12.35 -10.65 -10.62
CA ARG A 216 -11.40 -10.71 -9.51
C ARG A 216 -12.10 -11.14 -8.22
N ALA A 217 -13.24 -10.53 -7.90
CA ALA A 217 -13.98 -10.80 -6.69
C ALA A 217 -14.53 -12.23 -6.65
N GLU A 218 -15.11 -12.70 -7.76
CA GLU A 218 -15.59 -14.08 -7.93
C GLU A 218 -14.45 -15.09 -7.78
N ALA A 219 -13.33 -14.88 -8.48
CA ALA A 219 -12.22 -15.82 -8.44
C ALA A 219 -11.50 -15.84 -7.07
N MET A 220 -11.40 -14.70 -6.39
CA MET A 220 -10.86 -14.65 -5.02
C MET A 220 -11.82 -15.32 -4.02
N GLN A 221 -13.13 -15.13 -4.17
CA GLN A 221 -14.12 -15.83 -3.36
C GLN A 221 -14.03 -17.35 -3.56
N GLU A 222 -13.85 -17.81 -4.80
CA GLU A 222 -13.68 -19.23 -5.12
C GLU A 222 -12.42 -19.82 -4.46
N CYS A 223 -11.29 -19.10 -4.47
CA CYS A 223 -10.09 -19.50 -3.73
C CYS A 223 -10.36 -19.61 -2.22
N SER A 224 -11.14 -18.66 -1.67
CA SER A 224 -11.50 -18.62 -0.25
C SER A 224 -12.37 -19.81 0.16
N LEU A 225 -13.28 -20.26 -0.71
CA LEU A 225 -14.16 -21.40 -0.44
C LEU A 225 -13.43 -22.74 -0.48
N ARG A 226 -12.38 -22.86 -1.31
CA ARG A 226 -11.58 -24.08 -1.41
C ARG A 226 -10.68 -24.30 -0.19
N GLN A 227 -10.14 -23.22 0.37
CA GLN A 227 -9.20 -23.30 1.47
C GLN A 227 -9.50 -22.24 2.52
N HIS A 228 -9.94 -22.70 3.69
CA HIS A 228 -10.13 -21.83 4.84
C HIS A 228 -8.79 -21.23 5.28
N SER A 229 -8.78 -19.92 5.44
CA SER A 229 -7.62 -19.14 5.87
C SER A 229 -8.08 -17.79 6.40
N GLY A 230 -7.19 -17.02 6.99
CA GLY A 230 -7.50 -15.72 7.54
C GLY A 230 -6.37 -14.73 7.37
N MET A 231 -6.58 -13.55 7.94
CA MET A 231 -5.55 -12.51 8.01
C MET A 231 -5.45 -11.98 9.43
N ILE A 232 -4.22 -11.74 9.89
CA ILE A 232 -3.92 -11.10 11.18
C ILE A 232 -3.08 -9.85 10.96
N THR A 233 -3.41 -8.77 11.67
CA THR A 233 -2.51 -7.63 11.81
C THR A 233 -1.51 -7.93 12.89
N ILE A 234 -0.22 -7.72 12.60
CA ILE A 234 0.87 -7.84 13.55
C ILE A 234 1.58 -6.51 13.71
N ARG A 235 1.94 -6.17 14.95
CA ARG A 235 2.86 -5.07 15.25
C ARG A 235 4.24 -5.62 15.57
N VAL A 236 5.23 -5.13 14.83
CA VAL A 236 6.63 -5.57 14.85
C VAL A 236 7.57 -4.38 15.06
N ASN A 237 8.75 -4.64 15.63
CA ASN A 237 9.83 -3.67 15.78
C ASN A 237 11.15 -4.25 15.23
N ALA A 238 12.28 -3.58 15.49
CA ALA A 238 13.59 -4.01 15.00
C ALA A 238 14.07 -5.37 15.56
N ALA A 239 13.60 -5.74 16.75
CA ALA A 239 13.97 -7.00 17.40
C ALA A 239 13.04 -8.16 16.99
N THR A 240 11.85 -7.86 16.44
CA THR A 240 10.90 -8.87 16.01
C THR A 240 11.49 -9.80 14.96
N ARG A 241 11.40 -11.11 15.21
CA ARG A 241 11.94 -12.17 14.33
C ARG A 241 10.86 -12.67 13.36
N LEU A 242 10.31 -11.76 12.56
CA LEU A 242 9.15 -12.04 11.71
C LEU A 242 9.40 -13.19 10.71
N GLU A 243 10.54 -13.17 10.02
CA GLU A 243 10.85 -14.18 9.00
C GLU A 243 10.94 -15.59 9.60
N GLU A 244 11.59 -15.73 10.76
CA GLU A 244 11.65 -16.97 11.54
C GLU A 244 10.24 -17.40 11.99
N ALA A 245 9.43 -16.47 12.48
CA ALA A 245 8.06 -16.76 12.92
C ALA A 245 7.17 -17.31 11.79
N LEU A 246 7.26 -16.74 10.58
CA LEU A 246 6.49 -17.19 9.43
C LEU A 246 6.94 -18.57 8.96
N GLU A 247 8.24 -18.86 9.02
CA GLU A 247 8.78 -20.17 8.65
C GLU A 247 8.40 -21.25 9.66
N ASP A 248 8.58 -20.99 10.96
CA ASP A 248 8.18 -21.92 12.01
C ASP A 248 6.66 -22.20 11.97
N ALA A 249 5.84 -21.18 11.69
CA ALA A 249 4.40 -21.35 11.51
C ALA A 249 4.06 -22.28 10.33
N LYS A 250 4.78 -22.14 9.21
CA LYS A 250 4.61 -23.00 8.03
C LYS A 250 5.04 -24.45 8.31
N THR A 251 6.14 -24.64 9.04
CA THR A 251 6.58 -25.96 9.50
C THR A 251 5.50 -26.59 10.38
N TYR A 252 4.99 -25.85 11.36
CA TYR A 252 3.91 -26.33 12.25
C TYR A 252 2.63 -26.71 11.50
N ALA A 253 2.21 -25.92 10.51
CA ALA A 253 1.06 -26.28 9.67
C ALA A 253 1.32 -27.53 8.83
N SER A 254 2.54 -27.69 8.30
CA SER A 254 2.92 -28.89 7.53
C SER A 254 2.93 -30.15 8.39
N GLU A 255 3.40 -30.07 9.64
CA GLU A 255 3.38 -31.16 10.62
C GLU A 255 1.94 -31.60 10.99
N LYS A 256 0.97 -30.68 10.86
CA LYS A 256 -0.46 -30.96 11.02
C LYS A 256 -1.15 -31.39 9.72
N GLU A 257 -0.41 -31.59 8.63
CA GLU A 257 -0.96 -31.88 7.31
C GLU A 257 -1.94 -30.80 6.80
N GLU A 258 -1.77 -29.56 7.28
CA GLU A 258 -2.50 -28.39 6.83
C GLU A 258 -1.70 -27.60 5.81
N LEU A 259 -2.38 -26.78 5.00
CA LEU A 259 -1.72 -25.94 4.01
C LEU A 259 -0.76 -24.93 4.69
N PRO A 260 0.54 -24.94 4.37
CA PRO A 260 1.53 -24.08 5.02
C PRO A 260 1.59 -22.71 4.35
N ILE A 261 0.52 -21.94 4.48
CA ILE A 261 0.49 -20.53 4.08
C ILE A 261 0.63 -19.66 5.32
N CYS A 262 1.67 -18.83 5.31
CA CYS A 262 1.92 -17.79 6.30
C CYS A 262 2.83 -16.73 5.66
N GLU A 263 2.23 -15.72 5.06
CA GLU A 263 2.93 -14.73 4.22
C GLU A 263 2.52 -13.31 4.59
N VAL A 264 3.44 -12.35 4.45
CA VAL A 264 3.07 -10.93 4.53
C VAL A 264 2.15 -10.61 3.35
N ALA A 265 0.93 -10.16 3.67
CA ALA A 265 -0.10 -9.79 2.71
C ALA A 265 -0.23 -8.27 2.54
N ASN A 266 0.07 -7.48 3.58
CA ASN A 266 0.05 -6.02 3.48
C ASN A 266 1.14 -5.38 4.35
N TYR A 267 1.82 -4.38 3.80
CA TYR A 267 2.65 -3.43 4.55
C TYR A 267 1.82 -2.17 4.75
N LEU A 268 1.35 -1.91 5.98
CA LEU A 268 0.41 -0.80 6.23
C LEU A 268 1.14 0.52 6.52
N PHE A 269 2.00 0.49 7.53
CA PHE A 269 2.84 1.59 7.98
C PHE A 269 3.97 1.04 8.85
N CYS A 270 4.89 1.91 9.27
CA CYS A 270 6.05 1.53 10.08
C CYS A 270 5.67 0.61 11.24
N GLY A 271 6.25 -0.59 11.26
CA GLY A 271 6.03 -1.57 12.31
C GLY A 271 4.68 -2.27 12.30
N VAL A 272 3.81 -2.07 11.31
CA VAL A 272 2.53 -2.81 11.22
C VAL A 272 2.35 -3.46 9.86
N LYS A 273 2.15 -4.78 9.89
CA LYS A 273 1.96 -5.63 8.72
C LYS A 273 0.71 -6.48 8.89
N VAL A 274 0.15 -6.93 7.79
CA VAL A 274 -0.89 -7.96 7.79
C VAL A 274 -0.29 -9.24 7.25
N ILE A 275 -0.52 -10.36 7.95
CA ILE A 275 -0.12 -11.70 7.55
C ILE A 275 -1.37 -12.43 7.08
N GLY A 276 -1.34 -12.96 5.85
CA GLY A 276 -2.32 -13.93 5.38
C GLY A 276 -1.82 -15.33 5.70
N ALA A 277 -2.64 -16.12 6.39
CA ALA A 277 -2.21 -17.39 6.95
C ALA A 277 -3.35 -18.43 7.03
N SER A 278 -3.00 -19.72 7.03
CA SER A 278 -3.91 -20.81 7.42
C SER A 278 -4.24 -20.74 8.92
N GLU A 279 -5.29 -21.44 9.34
CA GLU A 279 -5.74 -21.42 10.74
C GLU A 279 -4.64 -21.89 11.70
N SER A 280 -3.99 -23.03 11.43
CA SER A 280 -2.89 -23.50 12.28
C SER A 280 -1.69 -22.53 12.31
N CYS A 281 -1.39 -21.83 11.21
CA CYS A 281 -0.36 -20.78 11.21
C CYS A 281 -0.78 -19.59 12.10
N ILE A 282 -2.05 -19.17 12.05
CA ILE A 282 -2.57 -18.09 12.90
C ILE A 282 -2.48 -18.50 14.38
N ASP A 283 -2.90 -19.72 14.71
CA ASP A 283 -2.84 -20.25 16.08
C ASP A 283 -1.40 -20.32 16.58
N PHE A 284 -0.48 -20.80 15.74
CA PHE A 284 0.95 -20.82 16.07
C PHE A 284 1.47 -19.42 16.39
N LEU A 285 1.18 -18.42 15.54
CA LEU A 285 1.65 -17.05 15.76
C LEU A 285 1.03 -16.44 17.03
N ASN A 286 -0.25 -16.70 17.31
CA ASN A 286 -0.90 -16.26 18.55
C ASN A 286 -0.26 -16.88 19.80
N ASN A 287 0.09 -18.16 19.75
CA ASN A 287 0.66 -18.88 20.89
C ASN A 287 2.15 -18.61 21.10
N ASN A 288 2.85 -18.04 20.12
CA ASN A 288 4.30 -17.79 20.16
C ASN A 288 4.65 -16.29 20.09
N GLN A 289 3.75 -15.40 20.53
CA GLN A 289 3.94 -13.95 20.48
C GLN A 289 5.22 -13.47 21.18
N GLU A 290 5.48 -13.99 22.38
CA GLU A 290 6.65 -13.62 23.18
C GLU A 290 7.96 -14.11 22.52
N LYS A 291 7.96 -15.35 22.00
CA LYS A 291 9.12 -15.95 21.31
C LYS A 291 9.60 -15.04 20.18
N TYR A 292 8.70 -14.49 19.38
CA TYR A 292 9.06 -13.66 18.22
C TYR A 292 9.00 -12.16 18.47
N ILE A 293 8.69 -11.72 19.70
CA ILE A 293 8.64 -10.32 20.09
C ILE A 293 7.59 -9.56 19.26
N PHE A 294 6.40 -10.15 19.12
CA PHE A 294 5.23 -9.46 18.57
C PHE A 294 4.61 -8.58 19.65
N GLN A 295 4.39 -7.30 19.32
CA GLN A 295 3.82 -6.36 20.29
C GLN A 295 2.30 -6.47 20.38
N VAL A 296 1.65 -6.77 19.25
CA VAL A 296 0.20 -6.92 19.13
C VAL A 296 -0.07 -7.88 17.99
N ILE A 297 -0.98 -8.83 18.19
CA ILE A 297 -1.64 -9.59 17.14
C ILE A 297 -3.15 -9.35 17.19
N LYS A 298 -3.79 -9.09 16.05
CA LYS A 298 -5.24 -8.94 15.94
C LYS A 298 -5.77 -9.59 14.67
N ARG A 299 -6.76 -10.46 14.80
CA ARG A 299 -7.44 -11.08 13.65
C ARG A 299 -8.33 -10.07 12.91
N LEU A 300 -8.28 -10.12 11.58
CA LEU A 300 -9.15 -9.35 10.69
C LEU A 300 -10.43 -10.14 10.40
N ALA A 301 -11.55 -9.44 10.23
CA ALA A 301 -12.84 -10.03 9.87
C ALA A 301 -12.91 -10.34 8.37
N VAL A 302 -12.03 -11.22 7.91
CA VAL A 302 -11.96 -11.72 6.53
C VAL A 302 -11.76 -13.23 6.55
N ASN A 303 -12.33 -13.92 5.56
CA ASN A 303 -12.38 -15.38 5.53
C ASN A 303 -11.32 -15.99 4.58
N SER A 304 -10.28 -15.22 4.22
CA SER A 304 -9.19 -15.73 3.40
C SER A 304 -7.90 -14.92 3.53
N ALA A 305 -6.78 -15.59 3.29
CA ALA A 305 -5.44 -15.01 3.17
C ALA A 305 -5.26 -14.29 1.82
N PHE A 306 -5.94 -13.15 1.63
CA PHE A 306 -5.78 -12.32 0.42
C PHE A 306 -4.34 -11.81 0.26
N HIS A 307 -3.93 -11.49 -0.97
CA HIS A 307 -2.57 -10.99 -1.29
C HIS A 307 -1.43 -11.95 -0.91
N THR A 308 -1.73 -13.25 -0.84
CA THR A 308 -0.75 -14.33 -0.66
C THR A 308 -0.77 -15.27 -1.87
N THR A 309 0.17 -16.21 -1.90
CA THR A 309 0.21 -17.26 -2.92
C THR A 309 -1.07 -18.11 -3.01
N LEU A 310 -1.94 -18.10 -1.99
CA LEU A 310 -3.26 -18.74 -2.03
C LEU A 310 -4.13 -18.22 -3.19
N MET A 311 -3.95 -16.96 -3.58
CA MET A 311 -4.75 -16.29 -4.60
C MET A 311 -4.21 -16.48 -6.04
N LYS A 312 -3.24 -17.37 -6.27
CA LYS A 312 -2.66 -17.60 -7.61
C LYS A 312 -3.70 -18.03 -8.66
N ASN A 313 -4.69 -18.83 -8.28
CA ASN A 313 -5.76 -19.24 -9.20
C ASN A 313 -6.63 -18.05 -9.60
N ALA A 314 -7.00 -17.19 -8.65
CA ALA A 314 -7.70 -15.95 -8.93
C ALA A 314 -6.90 -15.04 -9.87
N ALA A 315 -5.58 -14.97 -9.69
CA ALA A 315 -4.70 -14.22 -10.58
C ALA A 315 -4.66 -14.79 -12.01
N HIS A 316 -4.74 -16.11 -12.17
CA HIS A 316 -4.82 -16.74 -13.49
C HIS A 316 -6.14 -16.40 -14.20
N THR A 317 -7.27 -16.49 -13.49
CA THR A 317 -8.59 -16.11 -14.02
C THR A 317 -8.59 -14.64 -14.44
N LEU A 318 -8.09 -13.74 -13.58
CA LEU A 318 -7.97 -12.32 -13.90
C LEU A 318 -7.05 -12.07 -15.10
N LYS A 319 -5.92 -12.77 -15.19
CA LYS A 319 -4.98 -12.66 -16.33
C LYS A 319 -5.66 -12.99 -17.66
N ASN A 320 -6.53 -14.01 -17.68
CA ASN A 320 -7.25 -14.39 -18.88
C ASN A 320 -8.27 -13.31 -19.27
N ALA A 321 -9.07 -12.82 -18.32
CA ALA A 321 -10.02 -11.74 -18.55
C ALA A 321 -9.36 -10.43 -19.00
N LEU A 322 -8.13 -10.19 -18.55
CA LEU A 322 -7.40 -8.97 -18.91
C LEU A 322 -7.02 -8.94 -20.40
N LYS A 323 -6.85 -10.09 -21.08
CA LYS A 323 -6.34 -10.16 -22.46
C LYS A 323 -7.08 -9.24 -23.44
N ASP A 324 -8.40 -9.17 -23.31
CA ASP A 324 -9.26 -8.45 -24.25
C ASP A 324 -9.52 -6.99 -23.83
N VAL A 325 -8.99 -6.57 -22.68
CA VAL A 325 -9.16 -5.21 -22.16
C VAL A 325 -8.17 -4.26 -22.79
N LYS A 326 -8.66 -3.14 -23.33
CA LYS A 326 -7.82 -2.06 -23.83
C LYS A 326 -7.14 -1.33 -22.67
N ILE A 327 -5.84 -1.13 -22.77
CA ILE A 327 -5.07 -0.38 -21.77
C ILE A 327 -4.53 0.88 -22.42
N ASN A 328 -4.92 2.03 -21.89
CA ASN A 328 -4.31 3.29 -22.27
C ASN A 328 -2.95 3.45 -21.56
N GLN A 329 -1.92 3.79 -22.33
CA GLN A 329 -0.54 3.93 -21.86
C GLN A 329 -0.16 5.39 -21.57
N GLN A 330 -1.12 6.32 -21.70
CA GLN A 330 -0.95 7.74 -21.44
C GLN A 330 -1.88 8.15 -20.30
N PRO A 331 -1.52 7.83 -19.05
CA PRO A 331 -2.35 8.21 -17.93
C PRO A 331 -2.34 9.73 -17.74
N ARG A 332 -3.45 10.25 -17.22
CA ARG A 332 -3.58 11.67 -16.87
C ARG A 332 -2.78 12.05 -15.63
N MET A 333 -2.46 11.08 -14.78
CA MET A 333 -2.00 11.25 -13.40
C MET A 333 -0.98 10.16 -13.03
N ASN A 334 -0.15 10.43 -12.02
CA ASN A 334 0.80 9.43 -11.53
C ASN A 334 0.10 8.32 -10.75
N ILE A 335 0.33 7.06 -11.11
CA ILE A 335 -0.39 5.90 -10.53
C ILE A 335 0.58 5.03 -9.75
N TYR A 336 0.21 4.64 -8.54
CA TYR A 336 1.04 3.81 -7.67
C TYR A 336 0.57 2.35 -7.65
N SER A 337 1.50 1.42 -7.84
CA SER A 337 1.21 -0.02 -7.85
C SER A 337 1.40 -0.65 -6.47
N ASN A 338 0.38 -1.38 -6.01
CA ASN A 338 0.47 -2.14 -4.77
C ASN A 338 1.50 -3.28 -4.85
N TYR A 339 1.75 -3.84 -6.03
CA TYR A 339 2.72 -4.93 -6.23
C TYR A 339 4.17 -4.44 -6.10
N THR A 340 4.51 -3.35 -6.78
CA THR A 340 5.88 -2.84 -6.80
C THR A 340 6.18 -1.90 -5.63
N GLY A 341 5.15 -1.23 -5.09
CA GLY A 341 5.29 -0.15 -4.10
C GLY A 341 5.85 1.13 -4.72
N LYS A 342 5.78 1.27 -6.04
CA LYS A 342 6.33 2.37 -6.85
C LYS A 342 5.30 2.84 -7.87
N LEU A 343 5.64 3.87 -8.64
CA LEU A 343 4.88 4.26 -9.82
C LEU A 343 4.73 3.08 -10.79
N HIS A 344 3.57 2.99 -11.43
CA HIS A 344 3.35 2.10 -12.56
C HIS A 344 4.29 2.48 -13.70
N ILE A 345 4.78 1.47 -14.41
CA ILE A 345 5.47 1.67 -15.68
C ILE A 345 4.38 1.71 -16.74
N TYR A 346 4.21 2.85 -17.42
CA TYR A 346 3.13 3.07 -18.41
C TYR A 346 3.39 2.38 -19.75
N LYS A 347 3.63 1.09 -19.68
CA LYS A 347 3.69 0.17 -20.82
C LYS A 347 2.66 -0.91 -20.58
N GLU A 348 1.87 -1.22 -21.59
CA GLU A 348 0.74 -2.15 -21.49
C GLU A 348 1.13 -3.45 -20.77
N ARG A 349 2.23 -4.10 -21.20
CA ARG A 349 2.74 -5.32 -20.57
C ARG A 349 2.96 -5.20 -19.06
N HIS A 350 3.53 -4.08 -18.61
CA HIS A 350 3.88 -3.88 -17.21
C HIS A 350 2.63 -3.58 -16.36
N ILE A 351 1.67 -2.82 -16.90
CA ILE A 351 0.38 -2.58 -16.25
C ILE A 351 -0.37 -3.90 -16.08
N ARG A 352 -0.44 -4.72 -17.15
CA ARG A 352 -1.07 -6.06 -17.09
C ARG A 352 -0.42 -6.94 -16.03
N GLU A 353 0.91 -6.99 -16.04
CA GLU A 353 1.66 -7.77 -15.07
C GLU A 353 1.40 -7.29 -13.64
N ALA A 354 1.42 -5.98 -13.40
CA ALA A 354 1.18 -5.40 -12.08
C ALA A 354 -0.23 -5.73 -11.55
N ILE A 355 -1.27 -5.57 -12.38
CA ILE A 355 -2.66 -5.91 -12.02
C ILE A 355 -2.79 -7.39 -11.62
N VAL A 356 -2.18 -8.29 -12.41
CA VAL A 356 -2.25 -9.75 -12.13
C VAL A 356 -1.43 -10.12 -10.90
N LYS A 357 -0.20 -9.60 -10.77
CA LYS A 357 0.71 -9.87 -9.64
C LYS A 357 0.14 -9.36 -8.32
N GLN A 358 -0.58 -8.25 -8.35
CA GLN A 358 -1.20 -7.64 -7.17
C GLN A 358 -2.13 -8.59 -6.40
N VAL A 359 -2.81 -9.50 -7.09
CA VAL A 359 -3.81 -10.39 -6.48
C VAL A 359 -3.20 -11.37 -5.47
N TYR A 360 -1.96 -11.81 -5.71
CA TYR A 360 -1.26 -12.84 -4.91
C TYR A 360 0.08 -12.36 -4.34
N SER A 361 0.33 -11.05 -4.37
CA SER A 361 1.53 -10.43 -3.81
C SER A 361 1.14 -9.40 -2.75
N PRO A 362 2.02 -9.12 -1.78
CA PRO A 362 1.72 -8.16 -0.73
C PRO A 362 1.41 -6.77 -1.26
N VAL A 363 0.43 -6.12 -0.62
CA VAL A 363 0.12 -4.70 -0.84
C VAL A 363 1.18 -3.85 -0.16
N LYS A 364 2.01 -3.17 -0.95
CA LYS A 364 3.10 -2.30 -0.49
C LYS A 364 2.62 -0.87 -0.19
N TRP A 365 1.61 -0.75 0.66
CA TRP A 365 0.95 0.53 0.97
C TRP A 365 1.84 1.49 1.76
N GLU A 366 2.63 0.97 2.70
CA GLU A 366 3.66 1.73 3.42
C GLU A 366 4.63 2.39 2.44
N GLN A 367 5.13 1.65 1.46
CA GLN A 367 6.10 2.13 0.48
C GLN A 367 5.48 3.20 -0.43
N ILE A 368 4.23 3.02 -0.86
CA ILE A 368 3.49 4.03 -1.63
C ILE A 368 3.37 5.34 -0.83
N GLN A 369 2.95 5.25 0.43
CA GLN A 369 2.81 6.43 1.28
C GLN A 369 4.16 7.11 1.56
N GLN A 370 5.25 6.34 1.71
CA GLN A 370 6.60 6.91 1.82
C GLN A 370 6.98 7.72 0.57
N LEU A 371 6.68 7.22 -0.63
CA LEU A 371 6.93 7.95 -1.87
C LEU A 371 6.08 9.21 -1.99
N LEU A 372 4.80 9.14 -1.61
CA LEU A 372 3.91 10.30 -1.61
C LEU A 372 4.37 11.35 -0.59
N HIS A 373 4.76 10.92 0.62
CA HIS A 373 5.30 11.81 1.63
C HIS A 373 6.60 12.50 1.17
N ALA A 374 7.45 11.78 0.45
CA ALA A 374 8.69 12.34 -0.10
C ALA A 374 8.47 13.42 -1.18
N LYS A 375 7.23 13.66 -1.65
CA LYS A 375 6.92 14.71 -2.63
C LYS A 375 6.85 16.13 -2.06
N HIS A 376 6.89 16.31 -0.74
CA HIS A 376 6.81 17.66 -0.15
C HIS A 376 7.92 18.58 -0.68
N LYS A 377 7.63 19.88 -0.71
CA LYS A 377 8.62 20.93 -0.98
C LYS A 377 8.58 21.90 0.19
N ASP A 378 9.73 22.16 0.80
CA ASP A 378 9.85 23.08 1.95
C ASP A 378 8.78 22.83 3.03
N PHE A 379 8.61 21.56 3.42
CA PHE A 379 7.65 21.13 4.44
C PHE A 379 6.17 21.33 4.07
N LYS A 380 5.86 21.77 2.85
CA LYS A 380 4.51 21.83 2.30
C LYS A 380 4.17 20.53 1.57
N PHE A 381 2.98 20.02 1.84
CA PHE A 381 2.48 18.76 1.32
C PHE A 381 1.29 18.99 0.38
N PRO A 382 1.04 18.07 -0.55
CA PRO A 382 -0.21 18.07 -1.29
C PRO A 382 -1.40 17.75 -0.40
N ILE A 383 -2.59 18.03 -0.91
CA ILE A 383 -3.85 17.61 -0.31
C ILE A 383 -4.00 16.10 -0.53
N PHE A 384 -4.22 15.35 0.55
CA PHE A 384 -4.48 13.91 0.49
C PHE A 384 -5.97 13.66 0.61
N MET A 385 -6.63 13.37 -0.51
CA MET A 385 -8.07 13.18 -0.57
C MET A 385 -8.41 11.69 -0.58
N GLU A 386 -8.96 11.15 0.51
CA GLU A 386 -9.52 9.79 0.52
C GLU A 386 -10.95 9.82 -0.01
N VAL A 387 -11.17 9.18 -1.16
CA VAL A 387 -12.43 9.25 -1.91
C VAL A 387 -13.11 7.89 -1.89
N GLY A 388 -14.20 7.80 -1.13
CA GLY A 388 -14.96 6.56 -0.97
C GLY A 388 -15.25 6.21 0.48
N PRO A 389 -15.62 4.96 0.75
CA PRO A 389 -16.08 4.55 2.08
C PRO A 389 -14.98 4.61 3.15
N GLY A 390 -15.34 5.10 4.33
CA GLY A 390 -14.48 5.08 5.51
C GLY A 390 -13.40 6.17 5.54
N LYS A 391 -12.43 5.99 6.44
CA LYS A 391 -11.29 6.89 6.68
C LYS A 391 -10.00 6.12 6.98
N GLN A 392 -9.93 4.89 6.49
CA GLN A 392 -8.89 3.95 6.91
C GLN A 392 -7.53 4.39 6.36
N LEU A 393 -7.49 4.92 5.14
CA LEU A 393 -6.24 5.37 4.53
C LEU A 393 -5.71 6.63 5.22
N GLY A 394 -6.59 7.55 5.62
CA GLY A 394 -6.24 8.69 6.47
C GLY A 394 -5.66 8.26 7.82
N ALA A 395 -6.25 7.25 8.46
CA ALA A 395 -5.71 6.70 9.71
C ALA A 395 -4.31 6.10 9.51
N MET A 396 -4.04 5.43 8.38
CA MET A 396 -2.70 4.93 8.04
C MET A 396 -1.73 6.09 7.74
N LEU A 397 -2.17 7.11 7.00
CA LEU A 397 -1.37 8.30 6.68
C LEU A 397 -0.91 9.01 7.94
N LEU A 398 -1.81 9.16 8.94
CA LEU A 398 -1.46 9.72 10.24
C LEU A 398 -0.35 8.94 10.96
N LYS A 399 -0.32 7.60 10.80
CA LYS A 399 0.72 6.76 11.40
C LYS A 399 2.08 6.90 10.70
N ILE A 400 2.10 7.35 9.46
CA ILE A 400 3.34 7.58 8.71
C ILE A 400 3.82 9.02 8.88
N SER A 401 2.93 10.00 8.74
CA SER A 401 3.28 11.41 8.87
C SER A 401 2.12 12.25 9.40
N LYS A 402 2.31 12.76 10.62
CA LYS A 402 1.43 13.78 11.21
C LYS A 402 1.41 15.07 10.40
N LYS A 403 2.49 15.40 9.68
CA LYS A 403 2.59 16.63 8.86
C LYS A 403 1.78 16.49 7.57
N ALA A 404 1.95 15.38 6.85
CA ALA A 404 1.14 15.10 5.66
C ALA A 404 -0.36 15.00 6.01
N TYR A 405 -0.70 14.35 7.13
CA TYR A 405 -2.08 14.22 7.60
C TYR A 405 -2.77 15.56 7.90
N LYS A 406 -2.05 16.67 8.14
CA LYS A 406 -2.68 18.00 8.28
C LYS A 406 -3.42 18.44 7.01
N ASN A 407 -3.05 17.90 5.85
CA ASN A 407 -3.66 18.18 4.56
C ASN A 407 -4.55 17.02 4.08
N TYR A 408 -4.95 16.12 5.00
CA TYR A 408 -5.86 15.03 4.69
C TYR A 408 -7.31 15.51 4.70
N VAL A 409 -8.06 15.13 3.68
CA VAL A 409 -9.50 15.33 3.57
C VAL A 409 -10.17 14.01 3.19
N SER A 410 -11.33 13.73 3.78
CA SER A 410 -12.15 12.57 3.46
C SER A 410 -13.38 13.02 2.70
N TYR A 411 -13.62 12.43 1.53
CA TYR A 411 -14.83 12.58 0.73
C TYR A 411 -15.64 11.27 0.83
N PRO A 412 -16.51 11.16 1.84
CA PRO A 412 -17.29 9.96 2.09
C PRO A 412 -18.46 9.83 1.10
N VAL A 413 -18.88 8.59 0.88
CA VAL A 413 -19.98 8.19 -0.01
C VAL A 413 -21.17 7.64 0.76
#